data_AF-A0A957QJW9-F1
#
_entry.id   AF-A0A957QJW9-F1
#
_cell.length_a   1.000
_cell.length_b   1.000
_cell.length_c   1.000
_cell.angle_alpha   90.00
_cell.angle_beta   90.00
_cell.angle_gamma   90.00
#
_symmetry.space_group_name_H-M   'P 1'
#
loop_
_entity.id
_entity.type
_entity.pdbx_description
1 polymer ?
#
loop_
_entity_poly.entity_id
_entity_poly.type
_entity_poly.pdbx_seq_one_letter_code
_entity_poly.pdbx_strand_id
1 'polypeptide(L)'
;MMFLPLPAKITMPPADPLWIPRPALWARLAGPVGAAGFSQPLTLLHAPAGFGKTTLVASWLQAEPPAAPAPAAAWLSLDEADNDISRF
;
A
#
# COMPACT_ATOMS: atom_id res chain seq x y z
N MET A 1 28.91 6.59 -5.56
CA MET A 1 28.35 7.06 -4.28
C MET A 1 26.94 6.51 -4.22
N MET A 2 26.58 5.65 -3.24
CA MET A 2 25.23 5.06 -3.17
C MET A 2 24.26 6.09 -2.60
N PHE A 3 23.29 6.56 -3.38
CA PHE A 3 22.20 7.38 -2.86
C PHE A 3 21.13 6.46 -2.27
N LEU A 4 20.93 6.54 -0.95
CA LEU A 4 19.83 5.83 -0.29
C LEU A 4 18.53 6.62 -0.51
N PRO A 5 17.40 5.96 -0.81
CA PRO A 5 16.12 6.63 -0.92
C PRO A 5 15.73 7.29 0.41
N LEU A 6 15.06 8.44 0.33
CA LEU A 6 14.58 9.15 1.52
C LEU A 6 13.68 8.22 2.36
N PRO A 7 13.75 8.27 3.71
CA PRO A 7 12.93 7.41 4.57
C PRO A 7 11.43 7.48 4.22
N ALA A 8 10.90 8.68 3.94
CA ALA A 8 9.50 8.86 3.56
C ALA A 8 9.08 8.12 2.28
N LYS A 9 10.01 7.75 1.40
CA LYS A 9 9.71 6.98 0.18
C LYS A 9 9.57 5.49 0.46
N ILE A 10 10.24 4.97 1.49
CA ILE A 10 10.29 3.53 1.81
C ILE A 10 9.57 3.15 3.10
N THR A 11 9.16 4.14 3.89
CA THR A 11 8.43 3.92 5.14
C THR A 11 6.93 3.96 4.86
N MET A 12 6.24 2.89 5.23
CA MET A 12 4.78 2.84 5.24
C MET A 12 4.25 3.92 6.20
N PRO A 13 3.14 4.62 5.86
CA PRO A 13 2.50 5.52 6.80
C PRO A 13 2.19 4.81 8.13
N PRO A 14 2.45 5.45 9.28
CA PRO A 14 2.18 4.86 10.58
C PRO A 14 0.68 4.62 10.76
N ALA A 15 0.34 3.62 11.59
CA ALA A 15 -1.03 3.39 12.01
C ALA A 15 -1.61 4.63 12.70
N ASP A 16 -2.80 5.04 12.29
CA ASP A 16 -3.52 6.15 12.92
C ASP A 16 -4.72 5.59 13.71
N PRO A 17 -4.84 5.88 15.01
CA PRO A 17 -5.98 5.47 15.81
C PRO A 17 -7.32 6.07 15.33
N LEU A 18 -7.30 7.12 14.50
CA LEU A 18 -8.48 7.74 13.91
C LEU A 18 -8.92 7.09 12.58
N TRP A 19 -8.23 6.04 12.12
CA TRP A 19 -8.66 5.33 10.93
C TRP A 19 -10.02 4.68 11.13
N ILE A 20 -10.92 4.96 10.19
CA ILE A 20 -12.23 4.33 10.13
C ILE A 20 -12.05 2.96 9.45
N PRO A 21 -12.35 1.84 10.13
CA PRO A 21 -12.27 0.51 9.52
C PRO A 21 -13.14 0.42 8.27
N ARG A 22 -12.62 -0.19 7.20
CA ARG A 22 -13.37 -0.39 5.94
C ARG A 22 -13.36 -1.86 5.50
N PRO A 23 -13.99 -2.78 6.26
CA PRO A 23 -13.88 -4.23 6.03
C PRO A 23 -14.28 -4.66 4.61
N ALA A 24 -15.30 -4.03 4.03
CA ALA A 24 -15.74 -4.34 2.66
C ALA A 24 -14.68 -3.98 1.60
N LEU A 25 -13.91 -2.90 1.79
CA LEU A 25 -12.82 -2.53 0.88
C LEU A 25 -11.58 -3.38 1.13
N TRP A 26 -11.28 -3.70 2.39
CA TRP A 26 -10.21 -4.62 2.76
C TRP A 26 -10.43 -6.02 2.18
N ALA A 27 -11.66 -6.54 2.22
CA ALA A 27 -12.01 -7.82 1.61
C ALA A 27 -11.81 -7.80 0.08
N ARG A 28 -12.03 -6.64 -0.58
CA ARG A 28 -11.75 -6.47 -2.01
C ARG A 28 -10.26 -6.41 -2.33
N LEU A 29 -9.42 -5.92 -1.41
CA LEU A 29 -7.97 -5.94 -1.54
C LEU A 29 -7.39 -7.34 -1.27
N ALA A 30 -7.89 -8.02 -0.23
CA ALA A 30 -7.48 -9.38 0.11
C ALA A 30 -7.91 -10.41 -0.95
N GLY A 31 -9.10 -10.24 -1.52
CA GLY A 31 -9.73 -11.17 -2.46
C GLY A 31 -9.89 -12.60 -1.89
N PRO A 32 -10.67 -13.48 -2.54
CA PRO A 32 -10.66 -14.90 -2.22
C PRO A 32 -9.34 -15.52 -2.71
N VAL A 33 -8.64 -16.26 -1.83
CA VAL A 33 -7.56 -17.17 -2.21
C VAL A 33 -8.12 -18.15 -3.23
N GLY A 34 -7.70 -18.03 -4.49
CA GLY A 34 -8.12 -18.88 -5.60
C GLY A 34 -9.10 -18.28 -6.61
N ALA A 35 -9.65 -17.07 -6.40
CA ALA A 35 -10.57 -16.47 -7.39
C ALA A 35 -10.42 -14.97 -7.67
N ALA A 36 -9.86 -14.16 -6.77
CA ALA A 36 -9.61 -12.73 -7.05
C ALA A 36 -8.69 -12.03 -6.02
N GLY A 37 -7.88 -12.74 -5.23
CA GLY A 37 -6.74 -12.12 -4.53
C GLY A 37 -5.61 -11.94 -5.53
N PHE A 38 -4.98 -10.74 -5.60
CA PHE A 38 -3.85 -10.35 -6.48
C PHE A 38 -3.35 -11.45 -7.44
N SER A 39 -4.20 -11.89 -8.39
CA SER A 39 -3.84 -13.01 -9.28
C SER A 39 -2.93 -12.53 -10.40
N GLN A 40 -2.89 -11.21 -10.55
CA GLN A 40 -2.07 -10.49 -11.50
C GLN A 40 -0.89 -9.87 -10.74
N PRO A 41 0.29 -9.80 -11.37
CA PRO A 41 1.48 -9.20 -10.78
C PRO A 41 1.33 -7.69 -10.51
N LEU A 42 0.25 -7.05 -10.99
CA LEU A 42 -0.02 -5.64 -10.81
C LEU A 42 -1.52 -5.40 -10.57
N THR A 43 -1.83 -4.65 -9.51
CA THR A 43 -3.17 -4.14 -9.21
C THR A 43 -3.10 -2.61 -9.09
N LEU A 44 -3.95 -1.91 -9.84
CA LEU A 44 -4.05 -0.45 -9.80
C LEU A 44 -5.23 -0.01 -8.91
N LEU A 45 -4.95 0.80 -7.89
CA LEU A 45 -5.98 1.47 -7.10
C LEU A 45 -6.18 2.90 -7.61
N HIS A 46 -7.31 3.15 -8.29
CA HIS A 46 -7.63 4.47 -8.87
C HIS A 46 -8.81 5.14 -8.15
N ALA A 47 -8.64 6.41 -7.80
CA ALA A 47 -9.67 7.29 -7.22
C ALA A 47 -9.18 8.76 -7.29
N PRO A 48 -10.08 9.76 -7.19
CA PRO A 48 -9.67 11.17 -7.20
C PRO A 48 -8.75 11.57 -6.03
N ALA A 49 -8.16 12.75 -6.11
CA ALA A 49 -7.36 13.31 -5.02
C ALA A 49 -8.19 13.39 -3.72
N GLY A 50 -7.57 13.11 -2.57
CA GLY A 50 -8.23 13.15 -1.26
C GLY A 50 -9.11 11.94 -0.90
N PHE A 51 -9.38 10.99 -1.80
CA PHE A 51 -10.23 9.81 -1.52
C PHE A 51 -9.63 8.78 -0.56
N GLY A 52 -8.43 9.02 -0.02
CA GLY A 52 -7.82 8.13 0.98
C GLY A 52 -7.25 6.82 0.42
N LYS A 53 -6.78 6.79 -0.84
CA LYS A 53 -6.16 5.60 -1.46
C LYS A 53 -5.00 5.04 -0.62
N THR A 54 -4.06 5.90 -0.27
CA THR A 54 -2.90 5.59 0.58
C THR A 54 -3.35 5.06 1.95
N THR A 55 -4.31 5.75 2.56
CA THR A 55 -4.90 5.37 3.85
C THR A 55 -5.58 4.00 3.80
N LEU A 56 -6.29 3.70 2.72
CA LEU A 56 -6.95 2.41 2.53
C LEU A 56 -5.94 1.25 2.48
N VAL A 57 -4.85 1.40 1.73
CA VAL A 57 -3.80 0.36 1.62
C VAL A 57 -3.03 0.21 2.94
N ALA A 58 -2.60 1.32 3.55
CA ALA A 58 -1.88 1.28 4.83
C ALA A 58 -2.73 0.64 5.94
N SER A 59 -4.00 1.05 6.07
CA SER A 59 -4.92 0.48 7.04
C SER A 59 -5.25 -0.99 6.78
N TRP A 60 -5.32 -1.41 5.51
CA TRP A 60 -5.51 -2.82 5.18
C TRP A 60 -4.29 -3.68 5.56
N LEU A 61 -3.08 -3.21 5.27
CA LEU A 61 -1.83 -3.93 5.57
C LEU A 61 -1.53 -4.01 7.08
N GLN A 62 -1.99 -3.02 7.84
CA GLN A 62 -1.80 -2.94 9.30
C GLN A 62 -3.01 -3.45 10.10
N ALA A 63 -4.12 -3.78 9.43
CA ALA A 63 -5.23 -4.43 10.10
C ALA A 63 -4.83 -5.86 10.45
N GLU A 64 -4.98 -6.25 11.71
CA GLU A 64 -4.90 -7.64 12.15
C GLU A 64 -6.11 -8.41 11.59
N PRO A 65 -5.97 -9.29 10.59
CA PRO A 65 -7.09 -10.08 10.12
C PRO A 65 -7.46 -11.11 11.20
N PRO A 66 -8.76 -11.34 11.49
CA PRO A 66 -9.17 -12.37 12.46
C PRO A 66 -8.76 -13.81 12.11
N ALA A 67 -8.28 -14.05 10.87
CA ALA A 67 -8.14 -15.39 10.30
C ALA A 67 -6.81 -15.67 9.57
N ALA A 68 -5.92 -14.68 9.42
CA ALA A 68 -4.63 -14.85 8.75
C ALA A 68 -3.65 -13.73 9.16
N PRO A 69 -2.33 -13.98 9.20
CA PRO A 69 -1.35 -12.92 9.42
C PRO A 69 -1.35 -11.90 8.27
N ALA A 70 -1.02 -10.65 8.57
CA ALA A 70 -0.82 -9.61 7.55
C ALA A 70 0.24 -10.05 6.52
N PRO A 71 0.07 -9.71 5.23
CA PRO A 71 1.04 -10.09 4.21
C PRO A 71 2.36 -9.34 4.42
N ALA A 72 3.49 -9.99 4.08
CA ALA A 72 4.77 -9.33 3.98
C ALA A 72 4.68 -8.25 2.88
N ALA A 73 4.86 -6.98 3.25
CA ALA A 73 4.70 -5.86 2.35
C ALA A 73 5.90 -4.92 2.43
N ALA A 74 6.29 -4.38 1.27
CA ALA A 74 7.21 -3.26 1.16
C ALA A 74 6.45 -2.03 0.68
N TRP A 75 6.86 -0.85 1.13
CA TRP A 75 6.30 0.42 0.69
C TRP A 75 7.30 1.15 -0.20
N LEU A 76 6.84 1.65 -1.35
CA LEU A 76 7.64 2.49 -2.23
C LEU A 76 6.75 3.60 -2.79
N SER A 77 7.10 4.84 -2.47
CA SER A 77 6.48 6.03 -3.07
C SER A 77 7.33 6.46 -4.26
N LEU A 78 6.71 6.50 -5.44
CA LEU A 78 7.33 6.96 -6.67
C LEU A 78 6.83 8.36 -7.01
N ASP A 79 7.74 9.24 -7.39
CA ASP A 79 7.43 10.55 -7.96
C ASP A 79 8.21 10.79 -9.26
N GLU A 80 7.93 11.90 -9.93
CA GLU A 80 8.53 12.22 -11.23
C GLU A 80 10.07 12.37 -11.14
N ALA A 81 10.60 12.76 -9.98
CA ALA A 81 12.03 12.92 -9.79
C ALA A 81 12.79 11.60 -9.67
N ASP A 82 12.09 10.48 -9.48
CA ASP A 82 12.69 9.13 -9.47
C ASP A 82 13.05 8.63 -10.88
N ASN A 83 12.55 9.29 -11.94
CA ASN A 83 12.85 8.94 -13.33
C ASN A 83 14.07 9.69 -13.91
N ASP A 84 14.83 10.40 -13.07
CA ASP A 84 16.03 11.12 -13.48
C ASP A 84 17.28 10.23 -13.34
N ILE A 85 17.73 9.67 -14.47
CA ILE A 85 18.92 8.82 -14.56
C ILE A 85 20.18 9.57 -14.09
N SER A 86 20.24 10.91 -14.16
CA SER A 86 21.42 11.68 -13.73
C SER A 86 21.60 11.76 -12.21
N ARG A 87 20.61 11.28 -11.43
CA ARG A 87 20.64 11.24 -9.96
C ARG A 87 21.10 9.90 -9.37
N PHE A 88 21.37 8.91 -10.22
CA PHE A 88 21.81 7.56 -9.81
C PHE A 88 23.18 7.20 -10.37
#